data_AF-A0A8R1IR46-F1
#
_entry.id   AF-A0A8R1IR46-F1
#
_cell.length_a   1.000
_cell.length_b   1.000
_cell.length_c   1.000
_cell.angle_alpha   90.00
_cell.angle_beta   90.00
_cell.angle_gamma   90.00
#
_symmetry.space_group_name_H-M   'P 1'
#
loop_
_entity.id
_entity.type
_entity.pdbx_description
1 polymer ?
#
loop_
_entity_poly.entity_id
_entity_poly.type
_entity_poly.pdbx_seq_one_letter_code
_entity_poly.pdbx_strand_id
1 'polypeptide(L)'
;MVRSFGKKHFTVDVRKSIVRGHELCAHPKILATRFGCSSSQIYRILKDNRDDSRDRNILRACREDPRRTSTDIQVFVTSPNEPVPSRKTIGRRLQVAGLHRRRPVKKPLVSLKNRKARVEWAKQHLSWGPREWANHIWSDESKFNLFGTDGIQWIRRPIGSRYAPQYQFPTVKHGGGSVMVWGCFSDTSMGPLKRIVGTMDRYVYEDILENTMRPWARANLGRSWVFRQDN
;
A
#
# COMPACT_ATOMS: atom_id res chain seq x y z
N MET A 1 -49.13 -40.86 -4.69
CA MET A 1 -47.75 -41.02 -5.22
C MET A 1 -47.00 -39.70 -5.10
N VAL A 2 -46.09 -39.58 -4.13
CA VAL A 2 -45.19 -38.43 -4.04
C VAL A 2 -43.98 -38.72 -4.92
N ARG A 3 -43.85 -38.02 -6.06
CA ARG A 3 -42.65 -38.13 -6.90
C ARG A 3 -41.46 -37.58 -6.11
N SER A 4 -40.52 -38.45 -5.75
CA SER A 4 -39.22 -38.08 -5.22
C SER A 4 -38.43 -37.35 -6.30
N PHE A 5 -38.45 -36.02 -6.27
CA PHE A 5 -37.55 -35.21 -7.09
C PHE A 5 -36.17 -35.21 -6.43
N GLY A 6 -35.36 -36.23 -6.73
CA GLY A 6 -33.93 -36.22 -6.41
C GLY A 6 -33.25 -34.96 -6.96
N LYS A 7 -32.16 -34.51 -6.31
CA LYS A 7 -31.37 -33.33 -6.74
C LYS A 7 -30.81 -33.54 -8.15
N LYS A 8 -31.57 -33.17 -9.20
CA LYS A 8 -31.07 -33.10 -10.58
C LYS A 8 -29.91 -32.10 -10.65
N HIS A 9 -28.75 -32.55 -11.12
CA HIS A 9 -27.60 -31.71 -11.45
C HIS A 9 -27.74 -31.21 -12.89
N PHE A 10 -27.88 -29.89 -13.05
CA PHE A 10 -27.91 -29.25 -14.36
C PHE A 10 -26.51 -28.84 -14.83
N THR A 11 -26.24 -29.01 -16.12
CA THR A 11 -25.06 -28.46 -16.80
C THR A 11 -25.12 -26.93 -16.81
N VAL A 12 -23.97 -26.29 -17.08
CA VAL A 12 -23.85 -24.82 -17.12
C VAL A 12 -24.80 -24.22 -18.16
N ASP A 13 -24.93 -24.83 -19.33
CA ASP A 13 -25.78 -24.32 -20.40
C ASP A 13 -27.26 -24.38 -20.04
N VAL A 14 -27.70 -25.47 -19.40
CA VAL A 14 -29.09 -25.58 -18.93
C VAL A 14 -29.38 -24.53 -17.84
N ARG A 15 -28.43 -24.27 -16.93
CA ARG A 15 -28.57 -23.19 -15.93
C ARG A 15 -28.68 -21.82 -16.60
N LYS A 16 -27.87 -21.54 -17.64
CA LYS A 16 -27.97 -20.29 -18.42
C LYS A 16 -29.31 -20.16 -19.14
N SER A 17 -29.83 -21.24 -19.73
CA SER A 17 -31.15 -21.24 -20.38
C SER A 17 -32.28 -20.97 -19.40
N ILE A 18 -32.20 -21.51 -18.17
CA ILE A 18 -33.17 -21.22 -17.09
C ILE A 18 -33.14 -19.74 -16.72
N VAL A 19 -31.95 -19.15 -16.54
CA VAL A 19 -31.79 -17.72 -16.22
C VAL A 19 -32.35 -16.85 -17.33
N ARG A 20 -31.99 -17.13 -18.59
CA ARG A 20 -32.50 -16.39 -19.76
C ARG A 20 -34.01 -16.49 -19.90
N GLY A 21 -34.60 -17.65 -19.62
CA GLY A 21 -36.05 -17.82 -19.58
C GLY A 21 -36.71 -16.92 -18.54
N HIS A 22 -36.12 -16.78 -17.36
CA HIS A 22 -36.61 -15.90 -16.31
C HIS A 22 -36.46 -14.41 -16.67
N GLU A 23 -35.35 -14.02 -17.31
CA GLU A 23 -35.14 -12.66 -17.82
C GLU A 23 -36.17 -12.27 -18.91
N LEU A 24 -36.66 -13.25 -19.68
CA LEU A 24 -37.77 -13.10 -20.62
C LEU A 24 -39.16 -13.19 -19.94
N CYS A 25 -39.24 -12.88 -18.65
CA CYS A 25 -40.45 -12.85 -17.82
C CYS A 25 -41.17 -14.20 -17.63
N ALA A 26 -40.52 -15.35 -17.91
CA ALA A 26 -41.13 -16.64 -17.62
C ALA A 26 -41.17 -16.91 -16.11
N HIS A 27 -42.36 -17.21 -15.59
CA HIS A 27 -42.54 -17.48 -14.17
C HIS A 27 -41.75 -18.74 -13.73
N PRO A 28 -41.07 -18.75 -12.56
CA PRO A 28 -40.26 -19.87 -12.10
C PRO A 28 -40.97 -21.24 -12.09
N LYS A 29 -42.28 -21.27 -11.84
CA LYS A 29 -43.11 -22.49 -11.92
C LYS A 29 -43.23 -23.05 -13.35
N ILE A 30 -43.29 -22.20 -14.36
CA ILE A 30 -43.33 -22.61 -15.78
C ILE A 30 -41.98 -23.20 -16.18
N LEU A 31 -40.89 -22.55 -15.74
CA LEU A 31 -39.52 -23.05 -15.94
C LEU A 31 -39.32 -24.41 -15.24
N ALA A 32 -39.84 -24.58 -14.02
CA ALA A 32 -39.78 -25.84 -13.29
C ALA A 32 -40.42 -26.99 -14.09
N THR A 33 -41.61 -26.77 -14.65
CA THR A 33 -42.30 -27.73 -15.53
C THR A 33 -41.50 -27.99 -16.81
N ARG A 34 -41.04 -26.94 -17.49
CA ARG A 34 -40.28 -27.04 -18.75
C ARG A 34 -38.98 -27.83 -18.61
N PHE A 35 -38.25 -27.62 -17.53
CA PHE A 35 -36.97 -28.27 -17.26
C PHE A 35 -37.12 -29.52 -16.37
N GLY A 36 -38.35 -29.94 -16.05
CA GLY A 36 -38.65 -31.15 -15.30
C GLY A 36 -37.99 -31.21 -13.93
N CYS A 37 -38.04 -30.11 -13.16
CA CYS A 37 -37.44 -30.01 -11.83
C CYS A 37 -38.35 -29.28 -10.84
N SER A 38 -37.95 -29.22 -9.57
CA SER A 38 -38.74 -28.49 -8.57
C SER A 38 -38.55 -26.97 -8.71
N SER A 39 -39.59 -26.20 -8.41
CA SER A 39 -39.51 -24.72 -8.34
C SER A 39 -38.37 -24.25 -7.42
N SER A 40 -38.13 -24.97 -6.32
CA SER A 40 -37.03 -24.69 -5.40
C SER A 40 -35.64 -24.83 -6.03
N GLN A 41 -35.46 -25.73 -7.01
CA GLN A 41 -34.22 -25.83 -7.79
C GLN A 41 -34.05 -24.63 -8.72
N ILE A 42 -35.12 -24.18 -9.38
CA ILE A 42 -35.10 -22.96 -10.21
C ILE A 42 -34.73 -21.74 -9.37
N TYR A 43 -35.41 -21.51 -8.23
CA TYR A 43 -35.09 -20.39 -7.34
C TYR A 43 -33.65 -20.41 -6.83
N ARG A 44 -33.08 -21.60 -6.55
CA ARG A 44 -31.65 -21.75 -6.20
C ARG A 44 -30.74 -21.30 -7.33
N ILE A 45 -30.97 -21.77 -8.56
CA ILE A 45 -30.15 -21.40 -9.74
C ILE A 45 -30.20 -19.88 -9.98
N LEU A 46 -31.39 -19.28 -9.89
CA LEU A 46 -31.56 -17.83 -10.05
C LEU A 46 -30.84 -17.05 -8.93
N LYS A 47 -30.92 -17.53 -7.69
CA LYS A 47 -30.20 -16.93 -6.55
C LYS A 47 -28.68 -17.01 -6.73
N ASP A 48 -28.16 -18.18 -7.12
CA ASP A 48 -26.73 -18.39 -7.33
C ASP A 48 -26.19 -17.49 -8.45
N ASN A 49 -26.90 -17.39 -9.59
CA ASN A 49 -26.52 -16.48 -10.68
C ASN A 49 -26.46 -15.01 -10.22
N ARG A 50 -27.48 -14.57 -9.47
CA ARG A 50 -27.52 -13.21 -8.92
C ARG A 50 -26.35 -12.96 -7.96
N ASP A 51 -26.06 -13.90 -7.06
CA ASP A 51 -24.96 -13.76 -6.12
C ASP A 51 -23.60 -13.76 -6.84
N ASP A 52 -23.42 -14.56 -7.90
CA ASP A 52 -22.22 -14.54 -8.76
C ASP A 52 -22.06 -13.22 -9.53
N SER A 53 -23.17 -12.67 -10.06
CA SER A 53 -23.18 -11.36 -10.71
C SER A 53 -22.80 -10.25 -9.73
N ARG A 54 -23.36 -10.29 -8.52
CA ARG A 54 -23.05 -9.34 -7.45
C ARG A 54 -21.60 -9.45 -7.01
N ASP A 55 -21.08 -10.65 -6.82
CA ASP A 55 -19.68 -10.87 -6.46
C ASP A 55 -18.73 -10.31 -7.53
N ARG A 56 -19.04 -10.51 -8.82
CA ARG A 56 -18.27 -9.89 -9.92
C ARG A 56 -18.29 -8.36 -9.85
N ASN A 57 -19.44 -7.76 -9.57
CA ASN A 57 -19.56 -6.30 -9.43
C ASN A 57 -18.81 -5.77 -8.20
N ILE A 58 -18.85 -6.48 -7.06
CA ILE A 58 -18.07 -6.16 -5.86
C ILE A 58 -16.56 -6.17 -6.17
N LEU A 59 -16.09 -7.21 -6.87
CA LEU A 59 -14.67 -7.34 -7.22
C LEU A 59 -14.24 -6.28 -8.23
N ARG A 60 -15.08 -5.98 -9.23
CA ARG A 60 -14.83 -4.90 -10.20
C ARG A 60 -14.71 -3.56 -9.49
N ALA A 61 -15.65 -3.23 -8.61
CA ALA A 61 -15.64 -1.98 -7.87
C ALA A 61 -14.34 -1.80 -7.06
N CYS A 62 -13.89 -2.85 -6.38
CA CYS A 62 -12.65 -2.82 -5.60
C CYS A 62 -11.38 -2.73 -6.47
N ARG A 63 -11.38 -3.33 -7.67
CA ARG A 63 -10.22 -3.30 -8.58
C ARG A 63 -10.08 -1.97 -9.32
N GLU A 64 -11.19 -1.34 -9.69
CA GLU A 64 -11.20 -0.01 -10.30
C GLU A 64 -10.63 1.05 -9.35
N ASP A 65 -11.04 1.00 -8.08
CA ASP A 65 -10.46 1.85 -7.05
C ASP A 65 -10.26 1.05 -5.75
N PRO A 66 -9.00 0.64 -5.46
CA PRO A 66 -8.65 -0.08 -4.24
C PRO A 66 -8.88 0.70 -2.94
N ARG A 67 -9.18 2.01 -3.02
CA ARG A 67 -9.48 2.85 -1.85
C ARG A 67 -10.95 2.84 -1.44
N ARG A 68 -11.85 2.34 -2.30
CA ARG A 68 -13.28 2.27 -1.99
C ARG A 68 -13.54 1.49 -0.71
N THR A 69 -14.34 2.07 0.18
CA THR A 69 -14.79 1.39 1.39
C THR A 69 -15.89 0.39 1.07
N SER A 70 -16.21 -0.49 2.02
CA SER A 70 -17.37 -1.39 1.87
C SER A 70 -18.69 -0.63 1.70
N THR A 71 -18.77 0.63 2.15
CA THR A 71 -19.93 1.51 1.92
C THR A 71 -19.96 2.01 0.48
N ASP A 72 -18.83 2.48 -0.06
CA ASP A 72 -18.76 2.97 -1.43
C ASP A 72 -19.03 1.84 -2.44
N ILE A 73 -18.48 0.65 -2.16
CA ILE A 73 -18.77 -0.55 -2.95
C ILE A 73 -20.26 -0.90 -2.87
N GLN A 74 -20.90 -0.77 -1.70
CA GLN A 74 -22.34 -1.04 -1.55
C GLN A 74 -23.17 -0.13 -2.47
N VAL A 75 -22.86 1.17 -2.51
CA VAL A 75 -23.54 2.12 -3.40
C VAL A 75 -23.33 1.71 -4.86
N PHE A 76 -22.10 1.34 -5.25
CA PHE A 76 -21.77 0.94 -6.62
C PHE A 76 -22.51 -0.34 -7.08
N VAL A 77 -22.76 -1.29 -6.19
CA VAL A 77 -23.40 -2.58 -6.53
C VAL A 77 -24.91 -2.60 -6.27
N THR A 78 -25.48 -1.50 -5.77
CA THR A 78 -26.91 -1.41 -5.52
C THR A 78 -27.66 -1.26 -6.83
N SER A 79 -28.72 -2.05 -6.99
CA SER A 79 -29.63 -2.00 -8.13
C SER A 79 -31.06 -1.82 -7.63
N PRO A 80 -31.94 -1.05 -8.31
CA PRO A 80 -33.33 -0.83 -7.90
C PRO A 80 -34.13 -2.12 -7.71
N ASN A 81 -33.76 -3.18 -8.45
CA ASN A 81 -34.50 -4.43 -8.49
C ASN A 81 -33.90 -5.52 -7.58
N GLU A 82 -32.87 -5.20 -6.79
CA GLU A 82 -32.18 -6.18 -5.96
C GLU A 82 -32.03 -5.77 -4.49
N PRO A 83 -32.04 -6.75 -3.56
CA PRO A 83 -31.69 -6.50 -2.17
C PRO A 83 -30.25 -5.98 -2.06
N VAL A 84 -30.09 -4.88 -1.33
CA VAL A 84 -28.79 -4.27 -1.07
C VAL A 84 -27.93 -5.22 -0.23
N PRO A 85 -26.71 -5.59 -0.67
CA PRO A 85 -25.82 -6.43 0.13
C PRO A 85 -25.33 -5.68 1.36
N SER A 86 -25.26 -6.35 2.51
CA SER A 86 -24.69 -5.74 3.72
C SER A 86 -23.19 -5.45 3.54
N ARG A 87 -22.68 -4.42 4.24
CA ARG A 87 -21.24 -4.11 4.31
C ARG A 87 -20.40 -5.30 4.79
N LYS A 88 -20.94 -6.11 5.71
CA LYS A 88 -20.28 -7.35 6.19
C LYS A 88 -20.17 -8.39 5.07
N THR A 89 -21.21 -8.56 4.28
CA THR A 89 -21.22 -9.47 3.12
C THR A 89 -20.17 -9.06 2.10
N ILE A 90 -20.13 -7.77 1.74
CA ILE A 90 -19.11 -7.23 0.83
C ILE A 90 -17.70 -7.53 1.35
N GLY A 91 -17.43 -7.24 2.63
CA GLY A 91 -16.15 -7.53 3.26
C GLY A 91 -15.77 -9.02 3.20
N ARG A 92 -16.72 -9.92 3.48
CA ARG A 92 -16.49 -11.38 3.39
C ARG A 92 -16.20 -11.82 1.96
N ARG A 93 -16.95 -11.32 0.96
CA ARG A 93 -16.75 -11.68 -0.46
C ARG A 93 -15.38 -11.22 -0.96
N LEU A 94 -14.95 -10.02 -0.60
CA LEU A 94 -13.60 -9.52 -0.90
C LEU A 94 -12.51 -10.40 -0.27
N GLN A 95 -12.68 -10.80 0.99
CA GLN A 95 -11.73 -11.68 1.67
C GLN A 95 -11.65 -13.07 1.03
N VAL A 96 -12.79 -13.66 0.65
CA VAL A 96 -12.82 -14.94 -0.08
C VAL A 96 -12.05 -14.85 -1.41
N ALA A 97 -12.09 -13.68 -2.06
CA ALA A 97 -11.32 -13.41 -3.27
C ALA A 97 -9.86 -12.98 -3.02
N GLY A 98 -9.35 -13.05 -1.78
CA GLY A 98 -7.98 -12.66 -1.42
C GLY A 98 -7.75 -11.15 -1.32
N LEU A 99 -8.78 -10.32 -1.44
CA LEU A 99 -8.70 -8.86 -1.33
C LEU A 99 -8.85 -8.44 0.13
N HIS A 100 -7.75 -8.52 0.87
CA HIS A 100 -7.72 -8.14 2.26
C HIS A 100 -7.44 -6.64 2.46
N ARG A 101 -8.08 -6.04 3.47
CA ARG A 101 -7.73 -4.69 3.90
C ARG A 101 -6.31 -4.67 4.47
N ARG A 102 -5.47 -3.79 3.93
CA ARG A 102 -4.10 -3.54 4.38
C ARG A 102 -3.84 -2.04 4.45
N ARG A 103 -2.89 -1.63 5.30
CA ARG A 103 -2.43 -0.24 5.32
C ARG A 103 -1.59 0.02 4.06
N PRO A 104 -1.85 1.08 3.29
CA PRO A 104 -0.99 1.41 2.16
C PRO A 104 0.40 1.79 2.65
N VAL A 105 1.42 1.44 1.87
CA VAL A 105 2.81 1.85 2.14
C VAL A 105 2.94 3.34 1.81
N LYS A 106 3.47 4.13 2.75
CA LYS A 106 3.85 5.52 2.50
C LYS A 106 5.19 5.53 1.76
N LYS A 107 5.23 6.15 0.58
CA LYS A 107 6.45 6.37 -0.20
C LYS A 107 6.54 7.84 -0.60
N PRO A 108 7.74 8.43 -0.67
CA PRO A 108 7.90 9.78 -1.19
C PRO A 108 7.39 9.83 -2.63
N LEU A 109 6.75 10.94 -2.99
CA LEU A 109 6.28 11.16 -4.35
C LEU A 109 7.49 11.51 -5.23
N VAL A 110 7.86 10.60 -6.13
CA VAL A 110 8.98 10.80 -7.06
C VAL A 110 8.43 11.14 -8.44
N SER A 111 8.89 12.24 -9.02
CA SER A 111 8.50 12.67 -10.37
C SER A 111 8.85 11.60 -11.42
N LEU A 112 8.12 11.59 -12.54
CA LEU A 112 8.39 10.63 -13.62
C LEU A 112 9.83 10.78 -14.17
N LYS A 113 10.33 12.02 -14.26
CA LYS A 113 11.72 12.33 -14.64
C LYS A 113 12.72 11.67 -13.69
N ASN A 114 12.56 11.89 -12.38
CA ASN A 114 13.48 11.35 -11.38
C ASN A 114 13.39 9.82 -11.30
N ARG A 115 12.20 9.23 -11.51
CA ARG A 115 12.05 7.77 -11.60
C ARG A 115 12.86 7.19 -12.76
N LYS A 116 12.78 7.78 -13.96
CA LYS A 116 13.57 7.35 -15.12
C LYS A 116 15.06 7.51 -14.86
N ALA A 117 15.49 8.65 -14.34
CA ALA A 117 16.90 8.91 -14.02
C ALA A 117 17.45 7.90 -13.00
N ARG A 118 16.69 7.57 -11.95
CA ARG A 118 17.09 6.55 -10.95
C ARG A 118 17.24 5.16 -11.54
N VAL A 119 16.31 4.74 -12.42
CA VAL A 119 16.39 3.43 -13.09
C VAL A 119 17.57 3.38 -14.05
N GLU A 120 17.78 4.44 -14.82
CA GLU A 120 18.91 4.53 -15.76
C GLU A 120 20.25 4.49 -15.02
N TRP A 121 20.39 5.29 -13.96
CA TRP A 121 21.58 5.27 -13.12
C TRP A 121 21.82 3.86 -12.53
N ALA A 122 20.79 3.22 -11.97
CA ALA A 122 20.92 1.86 -11.42
C ALA A 122 21.32 0.82 -12.48
N LYS A 123 20.83 0.94 -13.72
CA LYS A 123 21.21 0.04 -14.82
C LYS A 123 22.67 0.24 -15.24
N GLN A 124 23.12 1.48 -15.36
CA GLN A 124 24.50 1.81 -15.73
C GLN A 124 25.52 1.29 -14.72
N HIS A 125 25.11 1.17 -13.45
CA HIS A 125 25.98 0.75 -12.35
C HIS A 125 25.67 -0.68 -11.87
N LEU A 126 24.86 -1.44 -12.62
CA LEU A 126 24.43 -2.79 -12.22
C LEU A 126 25.59 -3.79 -12.19
N SER A 127 26.58 -3.63 -13.08
CA SER A 127 27.75 -4.51 -13.18
C SER A 127 28.89 -4.10 -12.25
N TRP A 128 28.76 -3.01 -11.50
CA TRP A 128 29.83 -2.53 -10.62
C TRP A 128 30.06 -3.49 -9.46
N GLY A 129 31.31 -3.92 -9.33
CA GLY A 129 31.78 -4.72 -8.22
C GLY A 129 32.17 -3.89 -6.99
N PRO A 130 32.59 -4.56 -5.90
CA PRO A 130 33.04 -3.90 -4.68
C PRO A 130 34.18 -2.88 -4.90
N ARG A 131 35.07 -3.12 -5.86
CA ARG A 131 36.21 -2.23 -6.14
C ARG A 131 35.76 -0.87 -6.69
N GLU A 132 34.76 -0.88 -7.56
CA GLU A 132 34.18 0.34 -8.13
C GLU A 132 33.45 1.14 -7.05
N TRP A 133 32.69 0.46 -6.18
CA TRP A 133 32.02 1.10 -5.05
C TRP A 133 33.00 1.61 -4.00
N ALA A 134 34.12 0.93 -3.77
CA ALA A 134 35.14 1.32 -2.81
C ALA A 134 35.80 2.68 -3.12
N ASN A 135 35.76 3.09 -4.39
CA ASN A 135 36.31 4.38 -4.83
C ASN A 135 35.38 5.58 -4.54
N HIS A 136 34.23 5.36 -3.90
CA HIS A 136 33.24 6.42 -3.67
C HIS A 136 33.30 6.97 -2.24
N ILE A 137 33.25 8.29 -2.14
CA ILE A 137 32.98 9.00 -0.90
C ILE A 137 31.49 9.32 -0.87
N TRP A 138 30.78 8.77 0.10
CA TRP A 138 29.36 9.04 0.32
C TRP A 138 29.22 10.12 1.37
N SER A 139 28.40 11.13 1.11
CA SER A 139 28.04 12.15 2.10
C SER A 139 26.54 12.32 2.20
N ASP A 140 26.08 12.74 3.38
CA ASP A 140 24.70 13.11 3.62
C ASP A 140 24.61 14.03 4.85
N GLU A 141 23.51 14.77 4.94
CA GLU A 141 23.12 15.52 6.12
C GLU A 141 22.10 14.72 6.93
N SER A 142 22.24 14.76 8.25
CA SER A 142 21.27 14.15 9.15
C SER A 142 20.85 15.11 10.26
N LYS A 143 19.58 14.99 10.64
CA LYS A 143 18.97 15.76 11.72
C LYS A 143 18.71 14.85 12.91
N PHE A 144 19.32 15.18 14.04
CA PHE A 144 19.05 14.52 15.32
C PHE A 144 18.18 15.41 16.19
N ASN A 145 16.96 14.97 16.49
CA ASN A 145 16.04 15.69 17.37
C ASN A 145 16.43 15.50 18.85
N LEU A 146 16.45 16.57 19.64
CA LEU A 146 16.68 16.47 21.10
C LEU A 146 15.40 16.06 21.84
N PHE A 147 14.26 16.62 21.44
CA PHE A 147 12.95 16.28 21.98
C PHE A 147 12.03 15.73 20.88
N GLY A 148 11.36 14.63 21.21
CA GLY A 148 10.48 13.91 20.29
C GLY A 148 11.25 12.86 19.49
N THR A 149 10.73 11.63 19.50
CA THR A 149 11.22 10.56 18.64
C THR A 149 10.33 10.46 17.42
N ASP A 150 10.89 10.26 16.22
CA ASP A 150 10.12 10.03 15.00
C ASP A 150 9.40 8.66 14.99
N GLY A 151 9.71 7.81 15.97
CA GLY A 151 9.15 6.47 16.14
C GLY A 151 7.83 6.41 16.91
N ILE A 152 7.16 5.25 16.82
CA ILE A 152 5.95 4.96 17.59
C ILE A 152 6.35 4.53 19.01
N GLN A 153 5.91 5.27 20.02
CA GLN A 153 6.04 4.87 21.42
C GLN A 153 4.75 4.21 21.90
N TRP A 154 4.88 3.01 22.46
CA TRP A 154 3.76 2.26 23.02
C TRP A 154 3.72 2.42 24.54
N ILE A 155 2.54 2.69 25.08
CA ILE A 155 2.31 2.77 26.53
C ILE A 155 1.15 1.85 26.91
N ARG A 156 1.22 1.26 28.10
CA ARG A 156 0.10 0.52 28.71
C ARG A 156 -0.64 1.47 29.66
N ARG A 157 -1.97 1.54 29.56
CA ARG A 157 -2.82 2.38 30.44
C ARG A 157 -4.23 1.78 30.62
N PRO A 158 -4.91 2.05 31.75
CA PRO A 158 -6.31 1.67 31.97
C PRO A 158 -7.29 2.26 30.94
N ILE A 159 -8.46 1.63 30.75
CA ILE A 159 -9.54 2.14 29.88
C ILE A 159 -10.00 3.52 30.39
N GLY A 160 -10.28 4.46 29.49
CA GLY A 160 -10.72 5.82 29.84
C GLY A 160 -9.61 6.77 30.29
N SER A 161 -8.43 6.28 30.66
CA SER A 161 -7.32 7.10 31.17
C SER A 161 -6.48 7.81 30.09
N ARG A 162 -7.01 7.95 28.85
CA ARG A 162 -6.25 8.44 27.69
C ARG A 162 -5.62 9.82 27.90
N TYR A 163 -6.30 10.68 28.64
CA TYR A 163 -5.90 12.05 28.88
C TYR A 163 -5.31 12.27 30.28
N ALA A 164 -5.01 11.22 31.05
CA ALA A 164 -4.30 11.42 32.31
C ALA A 164 -2.84 11.81 32.03
N PRO A 165 -2.28 12.87 32.64
CA PRO A 165 -0.94 13.40 32.30
C PRO A 165 0.18 12.35 32.31
N GLN A 166 0.13 11.38 33.23
CA GLN A 166 1.11 10.28 33.32
C GLN A 166 1.08 9.32 32.11
N TYR A 167 0.01 9.38 31.31
CA TYR A 167 -0.22 8.55 30.12
C TYR A 167 -0.17 9.37 28.82
N GLN A 168 0.31 10.61 28.89
CA GLN A 168 0.53 11.48 27.76
C GLN A 168 2.02 11.63 27.48
N PHE A 169 2.37 11.80 26.20
CA PHE A 169 3.69 12.29 25.84
C PHE A 169 3.60 13.80 25.60
N PRO A 170 4.42 14.62 26.28
CA PRO A 170 4.48 16.04 25.98
C PRO A 170 5.01 16.22 24.57
N THR A 171 4.25 16.95 23.74
CA THR A 171 4.67 17.33 22.39
C THR A 171 4.92 18.83 22.38
N VAL A 172 6.09 19.26 21.94
CA VAL A 172 6.37 20.66 21.67
C VAL A 172 5.93 20.99 20.24
N LYS A 173 5.20 22.09 20.05
CA LYS A 173 4.79 22.51 18.70
C LYS A 173 6.03 22.87 17.88
N HIS A 174 6.90 23.72 18.42
CA HIS A 174 8.19 24.16 17.85
C HIS A 174 9.24 24.24 18.97
N GLY A 175 10.54 24.20 18.63
CA GLY A 175 11.61 24.48 19.60
C GLY A 175 12.13 23.31 20.44
N GLY A 176 11.79 22.06 20.09
CA GLY A 176 12.33 20.86 20.74
C GLY A 176 13.82 20.61 20.53
N GLY A 177 14.56 21.54 19.93
CA GLY A 177 15.97 21.43 19.62
C GLY A 177 16.29 20.33 18.60
N SER A 178 17.23 20.61 17.71
CA SER A 178 17.81 19.57 16.86
C SER A 178 19.24 19.94 16.51
N VAL A 179 20.08 18.92 16.35
CA VAL A 179 21.42 19.08 15.80
C VAL A 179 21.40 18.60 14.36
N MET A 180 21.75 19.51 13.44
CA MET A 180 22.07 19.16 12.07
C MET A 180 23.55 18.79 11.99
N VAL A 181 23.86 17.69 11.34
CA VAL A 181 25.24 17.28 11.07
C VAL A 181 25.41 16.94 9.61
N TRP A 182 26.59 17.23 9.08
CA TRP A 182 27.07 16.71 7.81
C TRP A 182 28.09 15.61 8.10
N GLY A 183 28.05 14.52 7.35
CA GLY A 183 29.04 13.46 7.45
C GLY A 183 29.39 12.90 6.09
N CYS A 184 30.57 12.29 6.00
CA CYS A 184 30.92 11.46 4.86
C CYS A 184 31.65 10.18 5.30
N PHE A 185 31.70 9.19 4.43
CA PHE A 185 32.47 7.97 4.63
C PHE A 185 32.86 7.34 3.28
N SER A 186 33.83 6.44 3.34
CA SER A 186 34.25 5.58 2.23
C SER A 186 34.16 4.11 2.64
N ASP A 187 34.49 3.20 1.73
CA ASP A 187 34.59 1.77 2.05
C ASP A 187 35.63 1.46 3.13
N THR A 188 36.75 2.20 3.15
CA THR A 188 37.87 1.91 4.04
C THR A 188 37.90 2.74 5.33
N SER A 189 37.20 3.88 5.37
CA SER A 189 37.29 4.80 6.51
C SER A 189 36.06 5.69 6.68
N MET A 190 35.78 5.99 7.94
CA MET A 190 34.78 6.98 8.34
C MET A 190 35.35 8.38 8.19
N GLY A 191 34.59 9.25 7.53
CA GLY A 191 34.92 10.65 7.41
C GLY A 191 34.49 11.48 8.61
N PRO A 192 34.86 12.76 8.61
CA PRO A 192 34.49 13.68 9.67
C PRO A 192 32.97 13.86 9.77
N LEU A 193 32.49 13.95 11.01
CA LEU A 193 31.12 14.35 11.31
C LEU A 193 31.13 15.80 11.81
N LYS A 194 30.61 16.72 10.98
CA LYS A 194 30.61 18.15 11.24
C LYS A 194 29.24 18.61 11.70
N ARG A 195 29.16 19.19 12.90
CA ARG A 195 27.96 19.90 13.33
C ARG A 195 27.75 21.17 12.49
N ILE A 196 26.53 21.32 11.97
CA ILE A 196 26.06 22.52 11.30
C ILE A 196 25.34 23.39 12.33
N VAL A 197 25.72 24.66 12.43
CA VAL A 197 25.06 25.63 13.31
C VAL A 197 24.08 26.45 12.48
N GLY A 198 22.78 26.24 12.72
CA GLY A 198 21.72 26.88 11.94
C GLY A 198 21.30 26.07 10.72
N THR A 199 20.85 26.77 9.68
CA THR A 199 20.50 26.16 8.38
C THR A 199 21.75 26.07 7.52
N MET A 200 21.96 24.94 6.84
CA MET A 200 23.05 24.80 5.89
C MET A 200 22.76 25.65 4.66
N ASP A 201 23.64 26.63 4.40
CA ASP A 201 23.65 27.36 3.14
C ASP A 201 24.82 26.92 2.27
N ARG A 202 24.94 27.54 1.09
CA ARG A 202 26.00 27.22 0.13
C ARG A 202 27.41 27.47 0.68
N TYR A 203 27.59 28.50 1.51
CA TYR A 203 28.91 28.89 2.00
C TYR A 203 29.38 27.94 3.09
N VAL A 204 28.47 27.55 3.99
CA VAL A 204 28.73 26.49 4.98
C VAL A 204 29.03 25.16 4.27
N TYR A 205 28.30 24.86 3.20
CA TYR A 205 28.56 23.65 2.41
C TYR A 205 29.94 23.67 1.74
N GLU A 206 30.29 24.77 1.06
CA GLU A 206 31.61 24.97 0.44
C GLU A 206 32.74 24.88 1.47
N ASP A 207 32.60 25.54 2.63
CA ASP A 207 33.56 25.47 3.74
C ASP A 207 33.78 24.03 4.23
N ILE A 208 32.70 23.26 4.40
CA ILE A 208 32.79 21.86 4.81
C ILE A 208 33.54 21.04 3.77
N LEU A 209 33.26 21.24 2.47
CA LEU A 209 33.98 20.52 1.43
C LEU A 209 35.48 20.88 1.40
N GLU A 210 35.81 22.17 1.46
CA GLU A 210 37.18 22.65 1.36
C GLU A 210 38.02 22.37 2.59
N ASN A 211 37.47 22.62 3.77
CA ASN A 211 38.22 22.62 5.03
C ASN A 211 38.03 21.35 5.85
N THR A 212 37.03 20.52 5.52
CA THR A 212 36.74 19.28 6.28
C THR A 212 36.86 18.02 5.41
N MET A 213 36.11 17.92 4.31
CA MET A 213 36.06 16.71 3.49
C MET A 213 37.33 16.49 2.66
N ARG A 214 37.75 17.47 1.85
CA ARG A 214 38.91 17.32 0.94
C ARG A 214 40.21 17.04 1.69
N PRO A 215 40.53 17.69 2.82
CA PRO A 215 41.74 17.38 3.58
C PRO A 215 41.73 15.95 4.10
N TRP A 216 40.59 15.51 4.64
CA TRP A 216 40.42 14.12 5.09
C TRP A 216 40.58 13.12 3.93
N ALA A 217 39.93 13.35 2.80
CA ALA A 217 39.98 12.46 1.64
C ALA A 217 41.41 12.34 1.10
N ARG A 218 42.15 13.46 1.01
CA ARG A 218 43.55 13.46 0.57
C ARG A 218 44.46 12.70 1.53
N ALA A 219 44.20 12.77 2.83
CA ALA A 219 44.98 12.07 3.84
C ALA A 219 44.69 10.57 3.92
N ASN A 220 43.45 10.14 3.60
CA ASN A 220 42.98 8.78 3.89
C ASN A 220 42.68 7.92 2.66
N LEU A 221 42.34 8.51 1.49
CA LEU A 221 41.72 7.79 0.36
C LEU A 221 42.56 7.79 -0.93
N GLY A 222 43.82 8.20 -0.85
CA GLY A 222 44.69 8.25 -2.02
C GLY A 222 44.27 9.31 -3.04
N ARG A 223 44.72 9.16 -4.30
CA ARG A 223 44.62 10.20 -5.34
C ARG A 223 43.37 10.14 -6.21
N SER A 224 42.66 9.03 -6.24
CA SER A 224 41.44 8.86 -7.04
C SER A 224 40.29 8.53 -6.10
N TRP A 225 39.22 9.30 -6.21
CA TRP A 225 37.94 9.04 -5.56
C TRP A 225 36.83 9.79 -6.29
N VAL A 226 35.62 9.28 -6.19
CA VAL A 226 34.41 9.90 -6.71
C VAL A 226 33.58 10.39 -5.54
N PHE A 227 33.33 11.69 -5.47
CA PHE A 227 32.46 12.25 -4.44
C PHE A 227 31.00 12.11 -4.81
N ARG A 228 30.17 11.67 -3.85
CA ARG A 228 28.75 11.45 -4.03
C ARG A 228 27.93 12.19 -2.98
N GLN A 229 27.05 13.05 -3.49
CA GLN A 229 26.05 13.81 -2.75
C GLN A 229 24.68 13.68 -3.44
N ASP A 230 23.63 14.22 -2.83
CA ASP A 230 22.32 14.35 -3.43
C ASP A 230 22.27 15.50 -4.48
N ASN A 231 21.08 15.73 -5.05
CA ASN A 231 20.86 16.66 -6.17
C ASN A 231 19.98 17.84 -5.77
#